data_AF-A0A7W8BHA9-F1
#
_entry.id   AF-A0A7W8BHA9-F1
#
_cell.length_a   1.000
_cell.length_b   1.000
_cell.length_c   1.000
_cell.angle_alpha   90.00
_cell.angle_beta   90.00
_cell.angle_gamma   90.00
#
_symmetry.space_group_name_H-M   'P 1'
#
loop_
_entity.id
_entity.type
_entity.pdbx_description
1 polymer ?
#
loop_
_entity_poly.entity_id
_entity_poly.type
_entity_poly.pdbx_seq_one_letter_code
_entity_poly.pdbx_strand_id
1 'polypeptide(L)' 'MGGFVEAALARVRRAREAVEAAREAGDAYALAVAADELEDALRLARENGVDTEGEQS' A
#
# COMPACT_ATOMS: atom_id res chain seq x y z
N MET A 1 14.74 -10.84 -9.90
CA MET A 1 13.44 -10.15 -9.89
C MET A 1 12.64 -10.30 -8.59
N GLY A 2 12.91 -11.29 -7.72
CA GLY A 2 12.16 -11.46 -6.45
C GLY A 2 12.21 -10.29 -5.46
N GLY A 3 13.38 -9.65 -5.27
CA GLY A 3 13.51 -8.56 -4.29
C GLY A 3 12.70 -7.29 -4.60
N PHE A 4 12.44 -6.97 -5.87
CA PHE A 4 11.54 -5.88 -6.22
C PHE A 4 10.08 -6.22 -5.89
N VAL A 5 9.65 -7.44 -6.24
CA VAL A 5 8.28 -7.91 -5.97
C VAL A 5 8.01 -7.90 -4.46
N GLU A 6 8.93 -8.45 -3.66
CA GLU A 6 8.82 -8.44 -2.20
C GLU A 6 8.79 -7.01 -1.63
N ALA A 7 9.62 -6.11 -2.16
CA ALA A 7 9.62 -4.71 -1.75
C ALA A 7 8.32 -3.98 -2.12
N ALA A 8 7.77 -4.24 -3.30
CA ALA A 8 6.50 -3.67 -3.75
C ALA A 8 5.33 -4.15 -2.88
N LEU A 9 5.24 -5.46 -2.62
CA LEU A 9 4.23 -6.03 -1.72
C LEU A 9 4.35 -5.47 -0.30
N ALA A 10 5.58 -5.40 0.24
CA ALA A 10 5.82 -4.84 1.56
C ALA A 10 5.51 -3.34 1.64
N ARG A 11 5.60 -2.59 0.53
CA ARG A 11 5.17 -1.19 0.46
C ARG A 11 3.65 -1.08 0.50
N VAL A 12 2.95 -1.87 -0.32
CA VAL A 12 1.48 -1.89 -0.35
C VAL A 12 0.92 -2.27 1.02
N ARG A 13 1.47 -3.30 1.67
CA ARG A 13 1.03 -3.70 3.01
C ARG A 13 1.18 -2.58 4.04
N ARG A 14 2.34 -1.91 4.09
CA ARG A 14 2.57 -0.78 5.00
C ARG A 14 1.63 0.39 4.74
N ALA A 15 1.35 0.68 3.47
CA ALA A 15 0.42 1.76 3.11
C ALA A 15 -1.02 1.43 3.55
N ARG A 16 -1.46 0.18 3.41
CA ARG A 16 -2.76 -0.29 3.95
C ARG A 16 -2.82 -0.17 5.48
N GLU A 17 -1.78 -0.61 6.18
CA GLU A 17 -1.68 -0.47 7.65
C GLU A 17 -1.74 1.01 8.09
N ALA A 18 -1.07 1.90 7.36
CA ALA A 18 -1.08 3.33 7.66
C ALA A 18 -2.45 3.98 7.44
N VAL A 19 -3.18 3.57 6.39
CA VAL A 19 -4.56 4.02 6.14
C VAL A 19 -5.48 3.64 7.29
N GLU A 20 -5.44 2.37 7.74
CA GLU A 20 -6.26 1.92 8.85
C GLU A 20 -5.87 2.61 10.16
N ALA A 21 -4.57 2.77 10.44
CA ALA A 21 -4.11 3.49 11.64
C ALA A 21 -4.57 4.95 11.65
N ALA A 22 -4.47 5.66 10.51
CA ALA A 22 -4.94 7.05 10.40
C ALA A 22 -6.46 7.16 10.56
N ARG A 23 -7.20 6.18 10.02
CA ARG A 23 -8.65 6.08 10.17
C ARG A 23 -9.06 5.86 11.62
N GLU A 24 -8.41 4.93 12.32
CA GLU A 24 -8.64 4.65 13.75
C GLU A 24 -8.31 5.87 14.63
N ALA A 25 -7.25 6.60 14.29
CA ALA A 25 -6.86 7.83 14.99
C ALA A 25 -7.79 9.03 14.71
N GLY A 26 -8.65 8.95 13.68
CA GLY A 26 -9.47 10.08 13.24
C GLY A 26 -8.66 11.24 12.66
N ASP A 27 -7.43 10.98 12.20
CA ASP A 27 -6.55 12.00 11.63
C ASP A 27 -6.80 12.11 10.12
N ALA A 28 -7.60 13.10 9.74
CA ALA A 28 -7.98 13.34 8.34
C ALA A 28 -6.79 13.70 7.44
N TYR A 29 -5.76 14.35 7.97
CA TYR A 29 -4.57 14.68 7.18
C TYR A 29 -3.70 13.45 6.97
N ALA A 30 -3.42 12.69 8.03
CA ALA A 30 -2.68 11.44 7.92
C ALA A 30 -3.40 10.43 7.02
N LEU A 31 -4.74 10.40 7.06
CA LEU A 31 -5.54 9.55 6.20
C LEU A 31 -5.37 9.93 4.72
N ALA A 32 -5.40 11.22 4.39
CA ALA A 32 -5.20 11.70 3.03
C ALA A 32 -3.79 11.34 2.51
N VAL A 33 -2.76 11.52 3.34
CA VAL A 33 -1.37 11.16 3.00
C VAL A 33 -1.22 9.65 2.80
N ALA A 34 -1.76 8.84 3.72
CA ALA A 34 -1.66 7.39 3.62
C ALA A 34 -2.43 6.82 2.42
N ALA A 35 -3.56 7.43 2.06
CA ALA A 35 -4.34 7.04 0.89
C ALA A 35 -3.59 7.31 -0.43
N ASP A 36 -2.95 8.48 -0.56
CA ASP A 36 -2.13 8.83 -1.73
C ASP A 36 -0.94 7.86 -1.87
N GLU A 37 -0.27 7.56 -0.77
CA GLU A 37 0.83 6.58 -0.73
C GLU A 37 0.39 5.16 -1.08
N LEU A 38 -0.83 4.76 -0.68
CA LEU A 38 -1.41 3.47 -1.07
C LEU A 38 -1.71 3.44 -2.57
N GLU A 39 -2.30 4.49 -3.12
CA GLU A 39 -2.56 4.60 -4.56
C GLU A 39 -1.26 4.51 -5.36
N ASP A 40 -0.21 5.22 -4.95
CA ASP A 40 1.09 5.18 -5.60
C ASP A 40 1.76 3.81 -5.52
N ALA A 41 1.68 3.15 -4.37
CA ALA A 41 2.22 1.79 -4.21
C ALA A 41 1.49 0.78 -5.11
N LEU A 42 0.16 0.86 -5.19
CA LEU A 42 -0.66 0.01 -6.06
C LEU A 42 -0.40 0.30 -7.54
N ARG A 43 -0.26 1.57 -7.92
CA ARG A 43 0.08 1.99 -9.28
C ARG A 43 1.45 1.43 -9.68
N LEU A 44 2.47 1.59 -8.84
CA LEU A 44 3.81 1.05 -9.08
C LEU A 44 3.79 -0.48 -9.24
N ALA A 45 3.07 -1.19 -8.37
CA ALA A 45 2.95 -2.64 -8.44
C ALA A 45 2.31 -3.07 -9.77
N ARG A 46 1.19 -2.45 -10.15
CA ARG A 46 0.48 -2.71 -11.42
C ARG A 46 1.34 -2.43 -12.65
N GLU A 47 2.04 -1.29 -12.67
CA GLU A 47 2.95 -0.91 -13.77
C GLU A 47 4.09 -1.93 -13.98
N ASN A 48 4.44 -2.67 -12.93
CA ASN A 48 5.48 -3.69 -12.96
C ASN A 48 4.92 -5.13 -13.00
N GLY A 49 3.61 -5.30 -13.18
CA GLY A 49 2.96 -6.62 -13.27
C GLY A 49 2.96 -7.41 -11.96
N VAL A 50 3.06 -6.73 -10.81
CA VAL A 50 2.98 -7.34 -9.49
C VAL A 50 1.52 -7.42 -9.06
N ASP A 51 1.05 -8.63 -8.78
CA ASP A 51 -0.27 -8.87 -8.19
C ASP A 51 -0.22 -8.61 -6.68
N THR A 52 -1.05 -7.68 -6.22
CA THR A 52 -1.17 -7.24 -4.81
C THR A 52 -2.44 -7.73 -4.12
N GLU A 53 -3.27 -8.51 -4.82
CA GLU A 53 -4.54 -9.05 -4.30
C GLU A 53 -4.37 -10.47 -3.75
N GLY A 54 -3.32 -11.20 -4.17
CA GLY A 54 -3.06 -12.59 -3.79
C GLY A 54 -2.69 -12.90 -2.33
N GLU A 55 -2.66 -11.90 -1.43
CA GLU A 55 -2.42 -12.11 0.02
C GLU A 55 -3.70 -12.16 0.86
N GLN A 56 -4.89 -12.07 0.24
CA GLN A 56 -6.18 -12.27 0.90
C GLN A 56 -6.82 -13.60 0.46
N SER A 57 -6.42 -14.72 1.06
CA SER A 57 -7.13 -16.00 1.01
C SER A 57 -6.99 -16.74 2.33
#